data_AF-A0A935QS77-F1
#
_entry.id   AF-A0A935QS77-F1
#
_cell.length_a   1.000
_cell.length_b   1.000
_cell.length_c   1.000
_cell.angle_alpha   90.00
_cell.angle_beta   90.00
_cell.angle_gamma   90.00
#
_symmetry.space_group_name_H-M   'P 1'
#
loop_
_entity.id
_entity.type
_entity.pdbx_description
1 polymer ?
#
loop_
_entity_poly.entity_id
_entity_poly.type
_entity_poly.pdbx_seq_one_letter_code
_entity_poly.pdbx_strand_id
1 'polypeptide(L)'
;MGVTLLLLLAQNTVLAADPPNSEIPATVLGELRMLENDFELALSQDCDAARCFSKGCTYVSHSVADRPRAASMPGLGLDLGPGSVVAQEFLTQAQCSFAHERAEDGADMTVLSRRLQSKLSAGWLNVSVGHQELLPLPPSLRDPPPPPVDEAAEAPVDAPPAAPIDPWVENDALRELWLALLPHLYWMIGLGLFTLASAALIWSWRRVGQPSFEEQALLAQLNQPAPAAAAPAEGAAAEGAVEPATDSETDAARLQQQEARWSARLAAFDPAKPDPELQAAIRELLRAGELAVLAKAALRFPNTLPAAFPSGGDIAGPKIALAELLRDADPRTLPTDAELFAALDRYALFAALVTQGDAGVVRSVREDFGTAGLARLVQQLPARHAAILFALAPLETRYELVGLLTEAQTTALSAELLRSNRLGPEETADLFAALQAAQRGDTLPPLPARAEVADHGAPFDSTGALSTLLPKLSPLARATLFQDAQRALNGSLPAWVQGILTPDMLLVLEPEALADLLLSVEVEALAAWASLLDGDARARVIGAAPESLRRSIEAVSVFPNRAQQVLLADRGRQALARGFQAQLARARRPFAAVLAGETA
;
A
#
# COMPACT_ATOMS: atom_id res chain seq x y z
N MET A 1 -69.54 -18.28 -7.75
CA MET A 1 -68.47 -18.14 -8.77
C MET A 1 -68.05 -16.69 -8.79
N GLY A 2 -66.92 -16.32 -8.20
CA GLY A 2 -66.54 -14.91 -8.07
C GLY A 2 -65.33 -14.66 -7.17
N VAL A 3 -64.32 -15.54 -7.20
CA VAL A 3 -63.06 -15.35 -6.44
C VAL A 3 -61.81 -15.59 -7.31
N THR A 4 -61.97 -16.03 -8.56
CA THR A 4 -60.86 -16.48 -9.42
C THR A 4 -60.40 -15.44 -10.46
N LEU A 5 -60.63 -14.14 -10.23
CA LEU A 5 -60.24 -13.08 -11.19
C LEU A 5 -59.39 -11.95 -10.59
N LEU A 6 -59.02 -12.02 -9.30
CA LEU A 6 -58.19 -10.97 -8.66
C LEU A 6 -56.71 -11.36 -8.43
N LEU A 7 -56.30 -12.58 -8.81
CA LEU A 7 -54.94 -13.09 -8.60
C LEU A 7 -54.05 -13.14 -9.86
N LEU A 8 -54.53 -12.60 -10.98
CA LEU A 8 -53.82 -12.63 -12.28
C LEU A 8 -53.34 -11.25 -12.79
N LEU A 9 -53.41 -10.20 -11.94
CA LEU A 9 -53.02 -8.83 -12.31
C LEU A 9 -51.82 -8.27 -11.50
N ALA A 10 -51.13 -9.08 -10.70
CA ALA A 10 -50.05 -8.62 -9.82
C ALA A 10 -48.62 -9.05 -10.23
N GLN A 11 -48.42 -9.56 -11.45
CA GLN A 11 -47.10 -9.97 -11.93
C GLN A 11 -46.90 -9.49 -13.38
N ASN A 12 -46.45 -8.24 -13.53
CA ASN A 12 -45.63 -7.72 -14.65
C ASN A 12 -45.63 -6.19 -14.66
N THR A 13 -45.24 -5.56 -13.55
CA THR A 13 -44.66 -4.22 -13.60
C THR A 13 -43.16 -4.38 -13.51
N VAL A 14 -42.55 -4.86 -14.60
CA VAL A 14 -41.18 -4.48 -14.91
C VAL A 14 -41.26 -3.00 -15.22
N LEU A 15 -40.80 -2.17 -14.29
CA LEU A 15 -40.49 -0.78 -14.56
C LEU A 15 -39.44 -0.78 -15.67
N ALA A 16 -39.90 -0.65 -16.91
CA ALA A 16 -39.07 -0.21 -18.02
C ALA A 16 -38.62 1.20 -17.64
N ALA A 17 -37.42 1.30 -17.07
CA ALA A 17 -36.76 2.58 -16.91
C ALA A 17 -36.54 3.13 -18.33
N ASP A 18 -37.16 4.26 -18.65
CA ASP A 18 -36.84 5.01 -19.85
C ASP A 18 -35.32 5.22 -19.90
N PRO A 19 -34.66 5.00 -21.06
CA PRO A 19 -33.23 5.26 -21.19
C PRO A 19 -33.02 6.76 -20.91
N PRO A 20 -32.16 7.14 -19.96
CA PRO A 20 -31.96 8.55 -19.65
C PRO A 20 -31.38 9.26 -20.87
N ASN A 21 -32.10 10.29 -21.32
CA ASN A 21 -31.81 11.10 -22.51
C ASN A 21 -30.66 12.12 -22.27
N SER A 22 -29.72 11.77 -21.39
CA SER A 22 -28.52 12.53 -21.08
C SER A 22 -27.32 11.83 -21.70
N GLU A 23 -26.45 12.58 -22.37
CA GLU A 23 -25.15 12.06 -22.79
C GLU A 23 -24.45 11.46 -21.56
N ILE A 24 -24.15 10.16 -21.61
CA ILE A 24 -23.46 9.49 -20.50
C ILE A 24 -22.07 10.12 -20.41
N PRO A 25 -21.71 10.72 -19.27
CA PRO A 25 -20.43 11.38 -19.14
C PRO A 25 -19.27 10.41 -19.35
N ALA A 26 -18.22 10.85 -20.05
CA ALA A 26 -17.06 10.01 -20.34
C ALA A 26 -16.40 9.42 -19.09
N THR A 27 -16.49 10.14 -17.97
CA THR A 27 -16.00 9.71 -16.66
C THR A 27 -16.80 8.53 -16.08
N VAL A 28 -18.13 8.53 -16.24
CA VAL A 28 -19.03 7.44 -15.84
C VAL A 28 -18.84 6.22 -16.75
N LEU A 29 -18.58 6.41 -18.04
CA LEU A 29 -18.22 5.33 -18.96
C LEU A 29 -16.87 4.68 -18.58
N GLY A 30 -15.92 5.48 -18.09
CA GLY A 30 -14.66 4.97 -17.52
C GLY A 30 -14.89 4.08 -16.30
N GLU A 31 -15.76 4.49 -15.38
CA GLU A 31 -16.14 3.68 -14.21
C GLU A 31 -16.85 2.38 -14.59
N LEU A 32 -17.74 2.42 -15.59
CA LEU A 32 -18.41 1.21 -16.08
C LEU A 32 -17.41 0.20 -16.66
N ARG A 33 -16.37 0.65 -17.38
CA ARG A 33 -15.32 -0.23 -17.91
C ARG A 33 -14.46 -0.85 -16.82
N MET A 34 -14.15 -0.09 -15.77
CA MET A 34 -13.45 -0.64 -14.61
C MET A 34 -14.30 -1.71 -13.91
N LEU A 35 -15.60 -1.42 -13.73
CA LEU A 35 -16.56 -2.38 -13.16
C LEU A 35 -16.68 -3.65 -14.02
N GLU A 36 -16.65 -3.53 -15.34
CA GLU A 36 -16.67 -4.67 -16.27
C GLU A 36 -15.44 -5.56 -16.11
N ASN A 37 -14.24 -4.98 -16.01
CA ASN A 37 -13.01 -5.75 -15.73
C ASN A 37 -13.06 -6.45 -14.37
N ASP A 38 -13.55 -5.77 -13.33
CA ASP A 38 -13.70 -6.34 -12.00
C ASP A 38 -14.73 -7.49 -12.00
N PHE A 39 -15.81 -7.36 -12.77
CA PHE A 39 -16.79 -8.41 -12.95
C PHE A 39 -16.22 -9.63 -13.67
N GLU A 40 -15.47 -9.44 -14.76
CA GLU A 40 -14.80 -10.55 -15.48
C GLU A 40 -13.80 -11.27 -14.59
N LEU A 41 -12.98 -10.52 -13.84
CA LEU A 41 -12.04 -11.09 -12.89
C LEU A 41 -12.77 -11.88 -11.80
N ALA A 42 -13.79 -11.29 -11.18
CA ALA A 42 -14.57 -11.95 -10.14
C ALA A 42 -15.27 -13.20 -10.67
N LEU A 43 -15.83 -13.16 -11.88
CA LEU A 43 -16.48 -14.29 -12.53
C LEU A 43 -15.49 -15.43 -12.79
N SER A 44 -14.27 -15.13 -13.26
CA SER A 44 -13.23 -16.15 -13.54
C SER A 44 -12.67 -16.83 -12.28
N GLN A 45 -12.73 -16.15 -11.13
CA GLN A 45 -12.33 -16.72 -9.84
C GLN A 45 -13.41 -17.61 -9.24
N ASP A 46 -14.68 -17.23 -9.48
CA ASP A 46 -15.83 -17.80 -8.80
C ASP A 46 -16.56 -18.87 -9.63
N CYS A 47 -16.28 -18.95 -10.94
CA CYS A 47 -16.79 -19.95 -11.88
C CYS A 47 -15.70 -20.32 -12.89
N ASP A 48 -15.70 -21.58 -13.34
CA ASP A 48 -14.77 -22.08 -14.35
C ASP A 48 -14.96 -21.34 -15.69
N ALA A 49 -13.85 -20.85 -16.27
CA ALA A 49 -13.81 -20.13 -17.54
C ALA A 49 -14.33 -20.96 -18.73
N ALA A 50 -14.35 -22.29 -18.62
CA ALA A 50 -14.96 -23.17 -19.63
C ALA A 50 -16.49 -23.20 -19.57
N ARG A 51 -17.12 -22.70 -18.49
CA ARG A 51 -18.55 -22.90 -18.20
C ARG A 51 -19.33 -21.61 -18.04
N CYS A 52 -18.70 -20.53 -17.55
CA CYS A 52 -19.32 -19.22 -17.40
C CYS A 52 -18.68 -18.20 -18.35
N PHE A 53 -19.52 -17.43 -19.05
CA PHE A 53 -19.09 -16.43 -20.02
C PHE A 53 -19.69 -15.06 -19.68
N SER A 54 -18.85 -14.03 -19.55
CA SER A 54 -19.31 -12.66 -19.33
C SER A 54 -20.12 -12.15 -20.52
N LYS A 55 -21.22 -11.42 -20.26
CA LYS A 55 -21.95 -10.64 -21.26
C LYS A 55 -21.73 -9.13 -21.10
N GLY A 56 -20.83 -8.74 -20.20
CA GLY A 56 -20.51 -7.35 -19.89
C GLY A 56 -21.48 -6.68 -18.93
N CYS A 57 -21.21 -5.40 -18.68
CA CYS A 57 -21.98 -4.53 -17.79
C CYS A 57 -22.66 -3.40 -18.56
N THR A 58 -23.88 -3.08 -18.15
CA THR A 58 -24.70 -2.02 -18.74
C THR A 58 -24.92 -0.89 -17.73
N TYR A 59 -24.84 0.34 -18.24
CA TYR A 59 -25.11 1.53 -17.45
C TYR A 59 -26.60 1.63 -17.11
N VAL A 60 -26.90 1.95 -15.84
CA VAL A 60 -28.29 2.18 -15.38
C VAL A 60 -28.46 3.62 -14.89
N SER A 61 -27.63 4.08 -13.95
CA SER A 61 -27.76 5.41 -13.35
C SER A 61 -26.45 5.97 -12.82
N HIS A 62 -26.33 7.30 -12.81
CA HIS A 62 -25.27 8.04 -12.14
C HIS A 62 -25.86 9.21 -11.32
N SER A 63 -25.08 9.72 -10.38
CA SER A 63 -25.44 10.92 -9.59
C SER A 63 -24.27 11.88 -9.51
N VAL A 64 -24.56 13.18 -9.39
CA VAL A 64 -23.54 14.22 -9.23
C VAL A 64 -23.37 14.55 -7.74
N ALA A 65 -22.15 14.56 -7.24
CA ALA A 65 -21.85 14.96 -5.87
C ALA A 65 -20.55 15.75 -5.75
N ASP A 66 -20.50 16.69 -4.80
CA ASP A 66 -19.33 17.52 -4.47
C ASP A 66 -18.36 16.76 -3.54
N ARG A 67 -17.83 15.64 -4.04
CA ARG A 67 -16.86 14.80 -3.32
C ARG A 67 -15.66 14.48 -4.20
N PRO A 68 -14.46 14.35 -3.62
CA PRO A 68 -13.32 13.84 -4.37
C PRO A 68 -13.58 12.39 -4.79
N ARG A 69 -13.37 12.06 -6.07
CA ARG A 69 -13.14 10.66 -6.49
C ARG A 69 -12.01 10.12 -5.64
N ALA A 70 -12.14 8.86 -5.19
CA ALA A 70 -11.12 8.18 -4.40
C ALA A 70 -9.73 8.56 -4.93
N ALA A 71 -8.95 9.24 -4.09
CA ALA A 71 -7.63 9.68 -4.48
C ALA A 71 -6.87 8.47 -5.04
N SER A 72 -6.12 8.67 -6.11
CA SER A 72 -5.35 7.67 -6.85
C SER A 72 -4.29 6.91 -6.01
N MET A 73 -4.33 7.03 -4.69
CA MET A 73 -3.57 6.25 -3.72
C MET A 73 -4.49 5.82 -2.57
N PRO A 74 -4.70 4.51 -2.35
CA PRO A 74 -5.35 4.01 -1.16
C PRO A 74 -4.56 4.46 0.08
N GLY A 75 -5.14 5.31 0.93
CA GLY A 75 -4.53 5.73 2.20
C GLY A 75 -4.34 7.24 2.41
N LEU A 76 -4.53 8.07 1.38
CA LEU A 76 -4.69 9.52 1.57
C LEU A 76 -6.17 9.85 1.67
N GLY A 77 -6.73 9.75 2.87
CA GLY A 77 -8.04 10.29 3.19
C GLY A 77 -8.00 11.80 3.05
N LEU A 78 -8.44 12.34 1.93
CA LEU A 78 -8.84 13.74 1.86
C LEU A 78 -10.25 13.81 2.46
N ASP A 79 -10.33 13.94 3.79
CA ASP A 79 -11.53 14.36 4.50
C ASP A 79 -11.79 15.84 4.21
N LEU A 80 -12.09 16.13 2.95
CA LEU A 80 -12.59 17.41 2.54
C LEU A 80 -14.12 17.32 2.56
N GLY A 81 -14.76 18.17 3.39
CA GLY A 81 -16.20 18.19 3.57
C GLY A 81 -16.98 18.42 2.26
N PRO A 82 -18.31 18.19 2.24
CA PRO A 82 -19.15 18.47 1.07
C PRO A 82 -18.97 19.93 0.61
N GLY A 83 -18.69 20.14 -0.67
CA GLY A 83 -18.45 21.46 -1.29
C GLY A 83 -16.98 21.86 -1.45
N SER A 84 -16.04 20.97 -1.12
CA SER A 84 -14.59 21.20 -1.22
C SER A 84 -13.99 20.91 -2.60
N VAL A 85 -14.76 20.28 -3.48
CA VAL A 85 -14.37 19.90 -4.85
C VAL A 85 -15.55 20.20 -5.77
N VAL A 86 -15.27 20.60 -7.02
CA VAL A 86 -16.30 20.81 -8.04
C VAL A 86 -17.15 19.54 -8.19
N ALA A 87 -18.46 19.70 -8.33
CA ALA A 87 -19.43 18.63 -8.53
C ALA A 87 -18.94 17.61 -9.57
N GLN A 88 -18.84 16.35 -9.18
CA GLN A 88 -18.41 15.26 -10.06
C GLN A 88 -19.53 14.25 -10.22
N GLU A 89 -19.69 13.70 -11.42
CA GLU A 89 -20.64 12.61 -11.69
C GLU A 89 -20.04 11.27 -11.20
N PHE A 90 -20.86 10.35 -10.73
CA PHE A 90 -20.44 9.04 -10.25
C PHE A 90 -21.46 7.98 -10.62
N LEU A 91 -21.00 6.80 -11.06
CA LEU A 91 -21.85 5.66 -11.34
C LEU A 91 -22.50 5.17 -10.02
N THR A 92 -23.83 5.12 -10.00
CA THR A 92 -24.60 4.68 -8.81
C THR A 92 -25.30 3.37 -9.06
N GLN A 93 -25.66 3.06 -10.30
CA GLN A 93 -26.29 1.80 -10.67
C GLN A 93 -25.75 1.26 -11.99
N ALA A 94 -25.48 -0.05 -12.00
CA ALA A 94 -25.11 -0.80 -13.19
C ALA A 94 -25.74 -2.20 -13.15
N GLN A 95 -25.91 -2.80 -14.32
CA GLN A 95 -26.42 -4.16 -14.47
C GLN A 95 -25.44 -5.01 -15.28
N CYS A 96 -24.85 -6.01 -14.63
CA CYS A 96 -23.93 -6.96 -15.25
C CYS A 96 -24.64 -8.29 -15.48
N SER A 97 -24.22 -9.06 -16.49
CA SER A 97 -24.79 -10.38 -16.72
C SER A 97 -23.77 -11.38 -17.26
N PHE A 98 -23.98 -12.66 -16.98
CA PHE A 98 -23.18 -13.76 -17.51
C PHE A 98 -24.05 -14.90 -18.06
N ALA A 99 -23.48 -15.68 -18.97
CA ALA A 99 -24.07 -16.88 -19.52
C ALA A 99 -23.43 -18.14 -18.91
N HIS A 100 -24.19 -19.22 -18.74
CA HIS A 100 -23.65 -20.49 -18.21
C HIS A 100 -24.19 -21.72 -18.96
N GLU A 101 -23.44 -22.83 -18.93
CA GLU A 101 -23.89 -24.11 -19.48
C GLU A 101 -24.94 -24.82 -18.59
N ARG A 102 -25.76 -25.70 -19.18
CA ARG A 102 -26.92 -26.38 -18.55
C ARG A 102 -26.56 -27.40 -17.46
N ALA A 103 -25.27 -27.70 -17.26
CA ALA A 103 -24.83 -28.76 -16.36
C ALA A 103 -24.89 -28.41 -14.86
N GLU A 104 -25.34 -27.20 -14.50
CA GLU A 104 -25.30 -26.67 -13.13
C GLU A 104 -26.70 -26.44 -12.55
N ASP A 105 -26.86 -26.70 -11.26
CA ASP A 105 -28.12 -26.50 -10.53
C ASP A 105 -28.45 -24.99 -10.47
N GLY A 106 -29.65 -24.59 -10.91
CA GLY A 106 -30.06 -23.17 -10.93
C GLY A 106 -30.04 -22.47 -9.56
N ALA A 107 -30.04 -23.23 -8.47
CA ALA A 107 -29.85 -22.72 -7.12
C ALA A 107 -28.42 -22.16 -6.92
N ASP A 108 -27.40 -22.85 -7.45
CA ASP A 108 -26.00 -22.45 -7.33
C ASP A 108 -25.71 -21.19 -8.14
N MET A 109 -26.34 -21.02 -9.31
CA MET A 109 -26.24 -19.80 -10.12
C MET A 109 -26.88 -18.58 -9.44
N THR A 110 -27.95 -18.81 -8.67
CA THR A 110 -28.59 -17.76 -7.85
C THR A 110 -27.74 -17.37 -6.64
N VAL A 111 -26.92 -18.29 -6.12
CA VAL A 111 -25.93 -18.00 -5.07
C VAL A 111 -24.72 -17.26 -5.66
N LEU A 112 -24.22 -17.71 -6.81
CA LEU A 112 -23.13 -17.08 -7.54
C LEU A 112 -23.44 -15.62 -7.92
N SER A 113 -24.63 -15.37 -8.50
CA SER A 113 -25.06 -14.00 -8.85
C SER A 113 -25.15 -13.09 -7.61
N ARG A 114 -25.68 -13.59 -6.48
CA ARG A 114 -25.70 -12.82 -5.21
C ARG A 114 -24.29 -12.55 -4.68
N ARG A 115 -23.39 -13.52 -4.78
CA ARG A 115 -21.99 -13.36 -4.38
C ARG A 115 -21.29 -12.30 -5.24
N LEU A 116 -21.40 -12.38 -6.56
CA LEU A 116 -20.85 -11.41 -7.50
C LEU A 116 -21.45 -10.01 -7.28
N GLN A 117 -22.77 -9.91 -7.07
CA GLN A 117 -23.43 -8.65 -6.72
C GLN A 117 -22.86 -8.03 -5.43
N SER A 118 -22.61 -8.84 -4.40
CA SER A 118 -22.05 -8.36 -3.13
C SER A 118 -20.58 -7.92 -3.24
N LYS A 119 -19.79 -8.57 -4.11
CA LYS A 119 -18.38 -8.21 -4.37
C LYS A 119 -18.26 -6.91 -5.16
N LEU A 120 -19.15 -6.69 -6.13
CA LEU A 120 -19.08 -5.55 -7.04
C LEU A 120 -19.80 -4.31 -6.51
N SER A 121 -20.77 -4.48 -5.61
CA SER A 121 -21.47 -3.35 -4.99
C SER A 121 -20.64 -2.78 -3.83
N ALA A 122 -20.12 -1.56 -3.97
CA ALA A 122 -19.31 -0.90 -2.96
C ALA A 122 -19.73 0.56 -2.76
N GLY A 123 -19.82 0.99 -1.49
CA GLY A 123 -20.23 2.34 -1.13
C GLY A 123 -21.66 2.66 -1.60
N TRP A 124 -21.78 3.57 -2.56
CA TRP A 124 -23.05 3.98 -3.20
C TRP A 124 -23.31 3.34 -4.57
N LEU A 125 -22.38 2.54 -5.09
CA LEU A 125 -22.56 1.81 -6.34
C LEU A 125 -23.34 0.53 -6.04
N ASN A 126 -24.53 0.39 -6.64
CA ASN A 126 -25.35 -0.80 -6.57
C ASN A 126 -25.34 -1.53 -7.91
N VAL A 127 -24.76 -2.73 -7.93
CA VAL A 127 -24.62 -3.55 -9.14
C VAL A 127 -25.62 -4.70 -9.06
N SER A 128 -26.48 -4.82 -10.07
CA SER A 128 -27.34 -6.00 -10.20
C SER A 128 -26.70 -7.01 -11.15
N VAL A 129 -26.64 -8.29 -10.76
CA VAL A 129 -26.02 -9.35 -11.56
C VAL A 129 -27.08 -10.37 -11.99
N GLY A 130 -27.28 -10.50 -13.31
CA GLY A 130 -28.16 -11.50 -13.92
C GLY A 130 -27.39 -12.69 -14.49
N HIS A 131 -28.07 -13.82 -14.66
CA HIS A 131 -27.52 -14.99 -15.35
C HIS A 131 -28.48 -15.49 -16.44
N GLN A 132 -27.94 -16.08 -17.50
CA GLN A 132 -28.72 -16.68 -18.59
C GLN A 132 -28.13 -18.03 -19.01
N GLU A 133 -28.98 -19.04 -19.16
CA GLU A 133 -28.56 -20.35 -19.68
C GLU A 133 -28.20 -20.27 -21.18
N LEU A 134 -27.08 -20.87 -21.57
CA LEU A 134 -26.69 -21.01 -22.97
C LEU A 134 -27.56 -22.06 -23.67
N LEU A 135 -28.21 -21.64 -24.77
CA LEU A 135 -28.93 -22.57 -25.64
C LEU A 135 -27.94 -23.53 -26.31
N PRO A 136 -28.22 -24.84 -26.35
CA PRO A 136 -27.32 -25.81 -26.96
C PRO A 136 -27.11 -25.52 -28.44
N LEU A 137 -25.87 -25.69 -28.92
CA LEU A 137 -25.51 -25.53 -30.33
C LEU A 137 -26.46 -26.35 -31.22
N PRO A 138 -27.02 -25.74 -32.29
CA PRO A 138 -27.89 -26.45 -33.21
C PRO A 138 -27.16 -27.66 -33.81
N PRO A 139 -27.87 -28.77 -34.06
CA PRO A 139 -27.27 -30.03 -34.48
C PRO A 139 -26.46 -29.94 -35.80
N SER A 140 -26.64 -28.86 -36.58
CA SER A 140 -25.87 -28.57 -37.79
C SER A 140 -24.42 -28.09 -37.54
N LEU A 141 -24.08 -27.68 -36.32
CA LEU A 141 -22.75 -27.19 -35.94
C LEU A 141 -21.99 -28.18 -35.01
N ARG A 142 -22.51 -29.39 -34.84
CA ARG A 142 -21.83 -30.45 -34.07
C ARG A 142 -20.91 -31.23 -35.00
N ASP A 143 -19.68 -31.48 -34.55
CA ASP A 143 -18.76 -32.35 -35.27
C ASP A 143 -19.41 -33.74 -35.47
N PRO A 144 -19.28 -34.34 -36.66
CA PRO A 144 -19.82 -35.67 -36.90
C PRO A 144 -19.14 -36.67 -35.94
N PRO A 145 -19.89 -37.59 -35.34
CA PRO A 145 -19.30 -38.58 -34.43
C PRO A 145 -18.22 -39.38 -35.18
N PRO A 146 -17.08 -39.70 -34.53
CA PRO A 146 -16.07 -40.53 -35.15
C PRO A 146 -16.70 -41.88 -35.55
N PRO A 147 -16.36 -42.42 -36.72
CA PRO A 147 -16.93 -43.67 -37.18
C PRO A 147 -16.60 -44.79 -36.17
N PRO A 148 -17.52 -45.75 -35.97
CA PRO A 148 -17.29 -46.88 -35.08
C PRO A 148 -16.09 -47.69 -35.59
N VAL A 149 -15.17 -48.01 -34.68
CA VAL A 149 -14.04 -48.88 -34.96
C VAL A 149 -14.57 -50.31 -34.99
N ASP A 150 -14.60 -50.93 -36.16
CA ASP A 150 -14.85 -52.36 -36.32
C ASP A 150 -13.64 -53.15 -35.80
N GLU A 151 -13.87 -54.00 -34.81
CA GLU A 151 -12.96 -55.07 -34.42
C GLU A 151 -12.95 -56.15 -35.52
N ALA A 152 -11.91 -56.17 -36.34
CA ALA A 152 -11.53 -57.35 -37.12
C ALA A 152 -10.01 -57.44 -37.25
N ALA A 153 -9.47 -58.56 -36.75
CA ALA A 153 -8.05 -58.90 -36.79
C ALA A 153 -7.57 -59.17 -38.23
N GLU A 154 -6.37 -58.68 -38.59
CA GLU A 154 -5.50 -59.32 -39.58
C GLU A 154 -4.02 -58.89 -39.45
N ALA A 155 -3.14 -59.76 -39.95
CA ALA A 155 -1.71 -59.99 -39.68
C ALA A 155 -0.72 -58.83 -40.00
N PRO A 156 0.54 -58.88 -39.52
CA PRO A 156 1.52 -57.82 -39.79
C PRO A 156 1.98 -57.88 -41.26
N VAL A 157 1.79 -56.77 -41.98
CA VAL A 157 2.27 -56.57 -43.36
C VAL A 157 3.58 -55.78 -43.30
N ASP A 158 4.60 -56.33 -43.95
CA ASP A 158 5.94 -55.76 -44.12
C ASP A 158 5.91 -54.31 -44.64
N ALA A 159 6.75 -53.46 -44.05
CA ALA A 159 6.95 -52.08 -44.48
C ALA A 159 7.60 -52.04 -45.89
N PRO A 160 7.07 -51.25 -46.84
CA PRO A 160 7.76 -51.01 -48.11
C PRO A 160 8.98 -50.09 -47.91
N PRO A 161 10.05 -50.26 -48.72
CA PRO A 161 11.31 -49.56 -48.52
C PRO A 161 11.17 -48.05 -48.75
N ALA A 162 11.85 -47.26 -47.92
CA ALA A 162 11.90 -45.81 -48.01
C ALA A 162 12.42 -45.36 -49.38
N ALA A 163 11.70 -44.40 -49.99
CA ALA A 163 12.13 -43.73 -51.21
C ALA A 163 13.45 -42.96 -50.98
N PRO A 164 14.34 -42.86 -52.00
CA PRO A 164 15.57 -42.11 -51.88
C PRO A 164 15.30 -40.62 -51.64
N ILE A 165 15.99 -40.05 -50.66
CA ILE A 165 15.97 -38.63 -50.34
C ILE A 165 16.81 -37.92 -51.40
N ASP A 166 16.18 -37.05 -52.19
CA ASP A 166 16.88 -36.18 -53.14
C ASP A 166 17.86 -35.25 -52.39
N PRO A 167 19.05 -34.97 -52.96
CA PRO A 167 20.07 -34.16 -52.30
C PRO A 167 19.61 -32.72 -52.13
N TRP A 168 19.54 -32.30 -50.86
CA TRP A 168 19.17 -30.96 -50.39
C TRP A 168 20.10 -29.89 -51.00
N VAL A 169 19.54 -28.99 -51.83
CA VAL A 169 20.30 -27.87 -52.43
C VAL A 169 20.03 -26.61 -51.59
N GLU A 170 21.09 -25.87 -51.25
CA GLU A 170 21.10 -24.75 -50.30
C GLU A 170 20.07 -23.62 -50.60
N ASN A 171 19.61 -23.51 -51.86
CA ASN A 171 18.57 -22.56 -52.27
C ASN A 171 17.14 -22.99 -51.89
N ASP A 172 16.89 -24.28 -51.63
CA ASP A 172 15.58 -24.79 -51.26
C ASP A 172 15.28 -24.54 -49.77
N ALA A 173 16.30 -24.55 -48.91
CA ALA A 173 16.17 -24.26 -47.48
C ALA A 173 15.70 -22.82 -47.20
N LEU A 174 16.27 -21.83 -47.91
CA LEU A 174 15.86 -20.44 -47.80
C LEU A 174 14.44 -20.22 -48.33
N ARG A 175 14.08 -20.94 -49.40
CA ARG A 175 12.75 -20.85 -50.00
C ARG A 175 11.69 -21.49 -49.11
N GLU A 176 11.96 -22.64 -48.51
CA GLU A 176 11.08 -23.30 -47.55
C GLU A 176 10.98 -22.51 -46.24
N LEU A 177 12.07 -21.94 -45.74
CA LEU A 177 12.04 -21.04 -44.59
C LEU A 177 11.18 -19.81 -44.90
N TRP A 178 11.33 -19.21 -46.09
CA TRP A 178 10.57 -18.02 -46.48
C TRP A 178 9.08 -18.32 -46.68
N LEU A 179 8.75 -19.47 -47.27
CA LEU A 179 7.36 -19.93 -47.42
C LEU A 179 6.73 -20.32 -46.08
N ALA A 180 7.50 -20.88 -45.14
CA ALA A 180 7.05 -21.17 -43.78
C ALA A 180 6.88 -19.90 -42.93
N LEU A 181 7.70 -18.87 -43.17
CA LEU A 181 7.66 -17.62 -42.41
C LEU A 181 6.62 -16.61 -42.95
N LEU A 182 6.29 -16.67 -44.24
CA LEU A 182 5.27 -15.83 -44.89
C LEU A 182 3.90 -15.81 -44.19
N PRO A 183 3.29 -16.97 -43.83
CA PRO A 183 2.03 -16.99 -43.08
C PRO A 183 2.21 -16.57 -41.62
N HIS A 184 3.41 -16.24 -41.18
CA HIS A 184 3.70 -15.83 -39.80
C HIS A 184 4.16 -14.37 -39.70
N LEU A 185 4.47 -13.75 -40.84
CA LEU A 185 4.95 -12.37 -40.93
C LEU A 185 3.95 -11.37 -40.33
N TYR A 186 2.65 -11.55 -40.57
CA TYR A 186 1.63 -10.61 -40.10
C TYR A 186 1.50 -10.58 -38.58
N TRP A 187 1.59 -11.73 -37.90
CA TRP A 187 1.49 -11.77 -36.43
C TRP A 187 2.80 -11.34 -35.78
N MET A 188 3.97 -11.61 -36.40
CA MET A 188 5.24 -11.10 -35.90
C MET A 188 5.32 -9.57 -36.01
N ILE A 189 4.86 -8.99 -37.12
CA ILE A 189 4.71 -7.53 -37.25
C ILE A 189 3.70 -7.01 -36.23
N GLY A 190 2.57 -7.71 -36.07
CA GLY A 190 1.57 -7.37 -35.05
C GLY A 190 2.14 -7.36 -33.63
N LEU A 191 2.98 -8.34 -33.29
CA LEU A 191 3.65 -8.45 -32.00
C LEU A 191 4.66 -7.32 -31.80
N GLY A 192 5.42 -6.96 -32.85
CA GLY A 192 6.34 -5.82 -32.84
C GLY A 192 5.62 -4.48 -32.70
N LEU A 193 4.50 -4.27 -33.40
CA LEU A 193 3.70 -3.06 -33.26
C LEU A 193 3.02 -3.00 -31.88
N PHE A 194 2.55 -4.14 -31.35
CA PHE A 194 1.97 -4.22 -30.03
C PHE A 194 2.98 -3.90 -28.93
N THR A 195 4.22 -4.39 -29.03
CA THR A 195 5.27 -4.05 -28.05
C THR A 195 5.64 -2.57 -28.12
N LEU A 196 5.73 -1.99 -29.32
CA LEU A 196 6.02 -0.56 -29.50
C LEU A 196 4.87 0.32 -29.01
N ALA A 197 3.62 -0.06 -29.28
CA ALA A 197 2.42 0.60 -28.77
C ALA A 197 2.33 0.49 -27.24
N SER A 198 2.67 -0.68 -26.66
CA SER A 198 2.71 -0.87 -25.21
C SER A 198 3.78 0.01 -24.57
N ALA A 199 4.96 0.11 -25.17
CA ALA A 199 6.02 0.99 -24.69
C ALA A 199 5.61 2.47 -24.76
N ALA A 200 4.96 2.88 -25.85
CA ALA A 200 4.41 4.23 -26.01
C ALA A 200 3.30 4.51 -24.98
N LEU A 201 2.42 3.55 -24.71
CA LEU A 201 1.36 3.66 -23.70
C LEU A 201 1.95 3.76 -22.29
N ILE A 202 2.91 2.90 -21.93
CA ILE A 202 3.64 2.95 -20.64
C ILE A 202 4.34 4.31 -20.49
N TRP A 203 5.01 4.79 -21.54
CA TRP A 203 5.67 6.10 -21.51
C TRP A 203 4.65 7.25 -21.39
N SER A 204 3.52 7.17 -22.09
CA SER A 204 2.46 8.18 -22.01
C SER A 204 1.79 8.20 -20.64
N TRP A 205 1.48 7.05 -20.04
CA TRP A 205 0.94 6.96 -18.68
C TRP A 205 1.92 7.44 -17.61
N ARG A 206 3.21 7.19 -17.80
CA ARG A 206 4.25 7.77 -16.92
C ARG A 206 4.32 9.29 -17.01
N ARG A 207 3.85 9.88 -18.12
CA ARG A 207 3.89 11.33 -18.38
C ARG A 207 2.58 12.04 -18.04
N VAL A 208 1.44 11.35 -17.99
CA VAL A 208 0.15 11.92 -17.57
C VAL A 208 0.21 12.29 -16.09
N GLY A 209 0.08 13.58 -15.79
CA GLY A 209 0.14 14.13 -14.43
C GLY A 209 1.47 14.80 -14.07
N GLN A 210 2.48 14.73 -14.94
CA GLN A 210 3.67 15.59 -14.80
C GLN A 210 3.37 16.94 -15.45
N PRO A 211 3.53 18.08 -14.73
CA PRO A 211 3.26 19.38 -15.31
C PRO A 211 4.17 19.58 -16.53
N SER A 212 3.60 20.05 -17.63
CA SER A 212 4.39 20.35 -18.83
C SER A 212 5.48 21.37 -18.49
N PHE A 213 6.58 21.40 -19.26
CA PHE A 213 7.66 22.35 -19.01
C PHE A 213 7.16 23.81 -18.97
N GLU A 214 6.11 24.11 -19.73
CA GLU A 214 5.45 25.41 -19.77
C GLU A 214 4.62 25.68 -18.50
N GLU A 215 3.89 24.69 -17.98
CA GLU A 215 3.14 24.81 -16.72
C GLU A 215 4.05 24.87 -15.49
N GLN A 216 5.19 24.18 -15.51
CA GLN A 216 6.21 24.30 -14.45
C GLN A 216 6.83 25.70 -14.44
N ALA A 217 7.08 26.28 -15.61
CA ALA A 217 7.56 27.65 -15.72
C ALA A 217 6.50 28.66 -15.23
N LEU A 218 5.22 28.44 -15.57
CA LEU A 218 4.12 29.32 -15.16
C LEU A 218 3.85 29.24 -13.64
N LEU A 219 3.87 28.04 -13.06
CA LEU A 219 3.72 27.84 -11.61
C LEU A 219 4.92 28.38 -10.82
N ALA A 220 6.12 28.33 -11.39
CA ALA A 220 7.31 28.95 -10.80
C ALA A 220 7.23 30.49 -10.80
N GLN A 221 6.57 31.10 -11.79
CA GLN A 221 6.30 32.53 -11.81
C GLN A 221 5.18 32.93 -10.82
N LEU A 222 4.12 32.11 -10.71
CA LEU A 222 2.97 32.39 -9.83
C LEU A 222 3.27 32.18 -8.33
N ASN A 223 4.22 31.32 -7.98
CA ASN A 223 4.60 31.05 -6.59
C ASN A 223 5.76 31.90 -6.06
N GLN A 224 6.19 32.95 -6.79
CA GLN A 224 7.09 33.95 -6.21
C GLN A 224 6.30 34.80 -5.21
N PRO A 225 6.68 34.85 -3.92
CA PRO A 225 6.07 35.78 -2.99
C PRO A 225 6.34 37.20 -3.46
N ALA A 226 5.28 38.00 -3.67
CA ALA A 226 5.42 39.43 -3.89
C ALA A 226 6.28 40.00 -2.75
N PRO A 227 7.38 40.71 -3.05
CA PRO A 227 8.26 41.22 -2.01
C PRO A 227 7.45 42.15 -1.11
N ALA A 228 7.56 41.93 0.19
CA ALA A 228 6.93 42.76 1.21
C ALA A 228 7.29 44.23 0.94
N ALA A 229 6.28 45.03 0.63
CA ALA A 229 6.41 46.47 0.52
C ALA A 229 6.95 47.01 1.84
N ALA A 230 8.23 47.40 1.84
CA ALA A 230 8.79 48.23 2.89
C ALA A 230 8.05 49.58 2.86
N ALA A 231 7.54 50.00 4.02
CA ALA A 231 6.98 51.32 4.22
C ALA A 231 8.00 52.43 3.85
N PRO A 232 7.53 53.61 3.40
CA PRO A 232 8.33 54.51 2.58
C PRO A 232 9.32 55.32 3.41
N ALA A 233 10.57 55.38 2.94
CA ALA A 233 11.48 56.47 3.28
C ALA A 233 11.48 57.45 2.10
N GLU A 234 11.17 58.70 2.41
CA GLU A 234 11.11 59.83 1.49
C GLU A 234 12.42 60.02 0.71
N GLY A 235 12.28 60.30 -0.60
CA GLY A 235 13.12 61.25 -1.31
C GLY A 235 14.28 60.70 -2.13
N ALA A 236 14.02 60.36 -3.40
CA ALA A 236 14.79 60.87 -4.54
C ALA A 236 14.14 60.40 -5.85
N ALA A 237 13.63 61.36 -6.62
CA ALA A 237 13.18 61.14 -7.98
C ALA A 237 14.38 60.84 -8.90
N ALA A 238 14.26 59.78 -9.68
CA ALA A 238 14.91 59.64 -10.97
C ALA A 238 14.06 58.69 -11.83
N GLU A 239 13.24 59.28 -12.71
CA GLU A 239 12.65 58.58 -13.84
C GLU A 239 13.79 58.08 -14.73
N GLY A 240 14.06 56.77 -14.67
CA GLY A 240 14.90 56.05 -15.60
C GLY A 240 14.11 54.88 -16.12
N ALA A 241 13.87 54.86 -17.43
CA ALA A 241 13.16 53.80 -18.14
C ALA A 241 13.70 52.42 -17.74
N VAL A 242 12.84 51.59 -17.16
CA VAL A 242 13.11 50.17 -16.96
C VAL A 242 12.83 49.49 -18.29
N GLU A 243 13.89 49.27 -19.08
CA GLU A 243 13.88 48.20 -20.07
C GLU A 243 13.62 46.87 -19.33
N PRO A 244 12.74 45.99 -19.84
CA PRO A 244 12.52 44.70 -19.21
C PRO A 244 13.81 43.87 -19.30
N ALA A 245 14.40 43.55 -18.15
CA ALA A 245 15.53 42.64 -18.05
C ALA A 245 15.14 41.28 -18.67
N THR A 246 15.98 40.78 -19.56
CA THR A 246 15.81 39.48 -20.20
C THR A 246 15.87 38.36 -19.17
N ASP A 247 14.97 37.38 -19.25
CA ASP A 247 14.82 36.23 -18.33
C ASP A 247 16.13 35.48 -17.98
N SER A 248 17.19 35.62 -18.80
CA SER A 248 18.52 35.03 -18.55
C SER A 248 19.29 35.65 -17.39
N GLU A 249 19.09 36.93 -17.07
CA GLU A 249 19.81 37.58 -15.96
C GLU A 249 19.28 37.11 -14.59
N THR A 250 17.97 36.82 -14.51
CA THR A 250 17.32 36.30 -13.30
C THR A 250 17.72 34.85 -12.98
N ASP A 251 17.90 34.01 -14.00
CA ASP A 251 18.33 32.62 -13.79
C ASP A 251 19.81 32.52 -13.40
N ALA A 252 20.67 33.35 -13.99
CA ALA A 252 22.09 33.41 -13.61
C ALA A 252 22.29 33.85 -12.16
N ALA A 253 21.53 34.85 -11.70
CA ALA A 253 21.56 35.32 -10.32
C ALA A 253 21.09 34.22 -9.33
N ARG A 254 20.05 33.46 -9.70
CA ARG A 254 19.54 32.34 -8.89
C ARG A 254 20.55 31.20 -8.76
N LEU A 255 21.23 30.85 -9.84
CA LEU A 255 22.28 29.83 -9.82
C LEU A 255 23.46 30.25 -8.94
N GLN A 256 23.89 31.52 -8.99
CA GLN A 256 24.91 32.03 -8.09
C GLN A 256 24.50 31.97 -6.62
N GLN A 257 23.23 32.24 -6.31
CA GLN A 257 22.72 32.17 -4.95
C GLN A 257 22.68 30.72 -4.42
N GLN A 258 22.28 29.76 -5.26
CA GLN A 258 22.30 28.33 -4.92
C GLN A 258 23.72 27.82 -4.72
N GLU A 259 24.63 28.20 -5.61
CA GLU A 259 26.05 27.88 -5.51
C GLU A 259 26.63 28.41 -4.19
N ALA A 260 26.38 29.68 -3.86
CA ALA A 260 26.86 30.29 -2.63
C ALA A 260 26.35 29.56 -1.36
N ARG A 261 25.09 29.12 -1.37
CA ARG A 261 24.50 28.34 -0.27
C ARG A 261 25.19 26.98 -0.11
N TRP A 262 25.38 26.24 -1.21
CA TRP A 262 26.04 24.94 -1.17
C TRP A 262 27.52 25.03 -0.82
N SER A 263 28.23 26.03 -1.34
CA SER A 263 29.62 26.29 -0.97
C SER A 263 29.74 26.63 0.51
N ALA A 264 28.81 27.43 1.07
CA ALA A 264 28.81 27.77 2.49
C ALA A 264 28.54 26.55 3.38
N ARG A 265 27.57 25.70 3.00
CA ARG A 265 27.25 24.45 3.72
C ARG A 265 28.44 23.49 3.73
N LEU A 266 29.08 23.28 2.58
CA LEU A 266 30.23 22.37 2.45
C LEU A 266 31.52 22.94 3.08
N ALA A 267 31.68 24.27 3.12
CA ALA A 267 32.80 24.91 3.81
C ALA A 267 32.66 24.87 5.34
N ALA A 268 31.43 24.84 5.85
CA ALA A 268 31.13 24.67 7.27
C ALA A 268 31.23 23.20 7.76
N PHE A 269 31.47 22.26 6.84
CA PHE A 269 31.59 20.84 7.18
C PHE A 269 32.87 20.57 7.98
N ASP A 270 32.69 20.01 9.19
CA ASP A 270 33.78 19.57 10.07
C ASP A 270 33.87 18.04 10.05
N PRO A 271 35.00 17.43 9.62
CA PRO A 271 35.16 15.98 9.64
C PRO A 271 35.11 15.37 11.05
N ALA A 272 35.33 16.16 12.11
CA ALA A 272 35.15 15.71 13.50
C ALA A 272 33.68 15.76 13.97
N LYS A 273 32.80 16.47 13.25
CA LYS A 273 31.37 16.61 13.52
C LYS A 273 30.58 16.46 12.21
N PRO A 274 30.32 15.23 11.76
CA PRO A 274 29.69 14.99 10.46
C PRO A 274 28.28 15.57 10.41
N ASP A 275 27.96 16.30 9.33
CA ASP A 275 26.58 16.71 9.00
C ASP A 275 25.78 15.45 8.60
N PRO A 276 24.83 14.98 9.44
CA PRO A 276 24.10 13.74 9.21
C PRO A 276 23.16 13.83 8.01
N GLU A 277 22.65 15.01 7.69
CA GLU A 277 21.77 15.24 6.55
C GLU A 277 22.56 15.18 5.25
N LEU A 278 23.74 15.78 5.23
CA LEU A 278 24.63 15.72 4.07
C LEU A 278 25.09 14.29 3.80
N GLN A 279 25.46 13.54 4.84
CA GLN A 279 25.81 12.12 4.70
C GLN A 279 24.64 11.27 4.22
N ALA A 280 23.41 11.53 4.69
CA ALA A 280 22.21 10.86 4.23
C ALA A 280 21.91 11.18 2.76
N ALA A 281 22.04 12.45 2.35
CA ALA A 281 21.85 12.87 0.96
C ALA A 281 22.85 12.18 0.02
N ILE A 282 24.13 12.13 0.39
CA ILE A 282 25.17 11.43 -0.39
C ILE A 282 24.90 9.92 -0.45
N ARG A 283 24.46 9.32 0.65
CA ARG A 283 24.11 7.89 0.70
C ARG A 283 22.94 7.56 -0.24
N GLU A 284 21.90 8.40 -0.27
CA GLU A 284 20.75 8.20 -1.14
C GLU A 284 21.08 8.44 -2.61
N LEU A 285 21.91 9.44 -2.93
CA LEU A 285 22.43 9.64 -4.29
C LEU A 285 23.23 8.42 -4.79
N LEU A 286 24.06 7.82 -3.92
CA LEU A 286 24.80 6.60 -4.25
C LEU A 286 23.89 5.39 -4.46
N ARG A 287 22.81 5.26 -3.66
CA ARG A 287 21.83 4.17 -3.80
C ARG A 287 20.94 4.31 -5.03
N ALA A 288 20.53 5.54 -5.33
CA ALA A 288 19.71 5.86 -6.50
C ALA A 288 20.49 5.70 -7.82
N GLY A 289 21.81 5.52 -7.76
CA GLY A 289 22.65 5.37 -8.95
C GLY A 289 22.91 6.69 -9.67
N GLU A 290 22.71 7.84 -9.01
CA GLU A 290 22.93 9.19 -9.54
C GLU A 290 24.43 9.55 -9.55
N LEU A 291 25.24 8.66 -10.14
CA LEU A 291 26.70 8.75 -10.12
C LEU A 291 27.22 9.95 -10.91
N ALA A 292 26.53 10.34 -11.99
CA ALA A 292 26.93 11.49 -12.81
C ALA A 292 26.76 12.83 -12.05
N VAL A 293 25.71 12.96 -11.24
CA VAL A 293 25.47 14.12 -10.37
C VAL A 293 26.54 14.18 -9.27
N LEU A 294 26.85 13.04 -8.64
CA LEU A 294 27.91 12.95 -7.63
C LEU A 294 29.30 13.21 -8.21
N ALA A 295 29.58 12.73 -9.43
CA ALA A 295 30.85 12.98 -10.11
C ALA A 295 31.03 14.46 -10.41
N LYS A 296 29.99 15.12 -10.94
CA LYS A 296 29.97 16.57 -11.15
C LYS A 296 30.14 17.33 -9.83
N ALA A 297 29.45 16.93 -8.77
CA ALA A 297 29.58 17.53 -7.44
C ALA A 297 31.01 17.38 -6.88
N ALA A 298 31.62 16.20 -7.01
CA ALA A 298 32.97 15.93 -6.54
C ALA A 298 34.03 16.71 -7.34
N LEU A 299 33.84 16.91 -8.65
CA LEU A 299 34.72 17.76 -9.46
C LEU A 299 34.56 19.24 -9.12
N ARG A 300 33.36 19.69 -8.73
CA ARG A 300 33.09 21.08 -8.31
C ARG A 300 33.57 21.36 -6.89
N PHE A 301 33.50 20.38 -5.99
CA PHE A 301 33.87 20.49 -4.57
C PHE A 301 34.92 19.43 -4.17
N PRO A 302 36.13 19.48 -4.74
CA PRO A 302 37.10 18.36 -4.67
C PRO A 302 37.66 18.09 -3.28
N ASN A 303 37.69 19.09 -2.39
CA ASN A 303 38.31 18.94 -1.07
C ASN A 303 37.29 18.72 0.05
N THR A 304 36.05 19.20 -0.12
CA THR A 304 35.03 19.21 0.94
C THR A 304 34.02 18.09 0.79
N LEU A 305 33.59 17.79 -0.44
CA LEU A 305 32.59 16.76 -0.68
C LEU A 305 33.11 15.34 -0.37
N PRO A 306 34.32 14.92 -0.80
CA PRO A 306 34.84 13.59 -0.48
C PRO A 306 34.97 13.33 1.02
N ALA A 307 35.28 14.38 1.81
CA ALA A 307 35.35 14.28 3.27
C ALA A 307 33.98 14.01 3.92
N ALA A 308 32.88 14.38 3.25
CA ALA A 308 31.52 14.13 3.70
C ALA A 308 30.96 12.76 3.31
N PHE A 309 31.74 11.89 2.65
CA PHE A 309 31.24 10.57 2.26
C PHE A 309 31.01 9.67 3.48
N PRO A 310 29.82 9.05 3.62
CA PRO A 310 29.51 8.21 4.77
C PRO A 310 30.37 6.95 4.81
N SER A 311 30.89 6.56 5.97
CA SER A 311 31.58 5.29 6.18
C SER A 311 30.55 4.15 6.35
N GLY A 312 30.41 3.27 5.35
CA GLY A 312 29.46 2.15 5.37
C GLY A 312 29.72 1.16 4.24
N GLY A 313 29.58 -0.14 4.53
CA GLY A 313 29.84 -1.23 3.57
C GLY A 313 28.73 -1.43 2.54
N ASP A 314 27.51 -0.99 2.83
CA ASP A 314 26.31 -1.07 1.98
C ASP A 314 26.41 -0.23 0.69
N ILE A 315 27.31 0.75 0.67
CA ILE A 315 27.57 1.65 -0.46
C ILE A 315 28.98 1.50 -1.04
N ALA A 316 29.71 0.45 -0.66
CA ALA A 316 31.07 0.21 -1.15
C ALA A 316 31.13 0.02 -2.67
N GLY A 317 30.19 -0.76 -3.24
CA GLY A 317 30.09 -0.98 -4.69
C GLY A 317 29.83 0.32 -5.48
N PRO A 318 28.77 1.09 -5.16
CA PRO A 318 28.51 2.37 -5.79
C PRO A 318 29.65 3.38 -5.67
N LYS A 319 30.42 3.38 -4.58
CA LYS A 319 31.61 4.23 -4.43
C LYS A 319 32.74 3.85 -5.38
N ILE A 320 32.96 2.56 -5.60
CA ILE A 320 33.95 2.07 -6.57
C ILE A 320 33.52 2.49 -7.98
N ALA A 321 32.24 2.29 -8.33
CA ALA A 321 31.68 2.73 -9.61
C ALA A 321 31.78 4.26 -9.80
N LEU A 322 31.58 5.05 -8.74
CA LEU A 322 31.79 6.49 -8.78
C LEU A 322 33.27 6.86 -8.99
N ALA A 323 34.20 6.16 -8.34
CA ALA A 323 35.63 6.39 -8.50
C ALA A 323 36.12 6.05 -9.92
N GLU A 324 35.58 4.98 -10.52
CA GLU A 324 35.81 4.64 -11.93
C GLU A 324 35.24 5.72 -12.87
N LEU A 325 34.01 6.17 -12.63
CA LEU A 325 33.40 7.25 -13.40
C LEU A 325 34.21 8.55 -13.30
N LEU A 326 34.68 8.93 -12.11
CA LEU A 326 35.50 10.12 -11.90
C LEU A 326 36.85 10.07 -12.62
N ARG A 327 37.38 8.87 -12.86
CA ARG A 327 38.64 8.67 -13.59
C ARG A 327 38.48 8.91 -15.09
N ASP A 328 37.33 8.53 -15.65
CA ASP A 328 37.07 8.52 -17.10
C ASP A 328 36.06 9.60 -17.56
N ALA A 329 35.56 10.44 -16.64
CA ALA A 329 34.51 11.42 -16.92
C ALA A 329 34.98 12.57 -17.83
N ASP A 330 34.25 12.82 -18.92
CA ASP A 330 34.32 14.07 -19.70
C ASP A 330 33.40 15.13 -19.04
N PRO A 331 33.90 16.31 -18.66
CA PRO A 331 33.08 17.40 -18.11
C PRO A 331 31.88 17.81 -18.96
N ARG A 332 31.91 17.53 -20.28
CA ARG A 332 30.82 17.85 -21.22
C ARG A 332 29.68 16.84 -21.22
N THR A 333 29.90 15.62 -20.70
CA THR A 333 28.88 14.57 -20.61
C THR A 333 28.20 14.54 -19.24
N LEU A 334 28.64 15.40 -18.31
CA LEU A 334 28.08 15.53 -16.98
C LEU A 334 26.87 16.48 -16.96
N PRO A 335 25.99 16.37 -15.94
CA PRO A 335 24.84 17.26 -15.79
C PRO A 335 25.23 18.74 -15.77
N THR A 336 24.31 19.58 -16.25
CA THR A 336 24.44 21.03 -16.18
C THR A 336 24.43 21.51 -14.73
N ASP A 337 24.94 22.72 -14.48
CA ASP A 337 25.00 23.25 -13.11
C ASP A 337 23.60 23.46 -12.51
N ALA A 338 22.60 23.79 -13.33
CA ALA A 338 21.20 23.86 -12.91
C ALA A 338 20.63 22.49 -12.50
N GLU A 339 20.92 21.43 -13.26
CA GLU A 339 20.52 20.06 -12.93
C GLU A 339 21.23 19.54 -11.68
N LEU A 340 22.51 19.88 -11.52
CA LEU A 340 23.30 19.56 -10.34
C LEU A 340 22.66 20.13 -9.07
N PHE A 341 22.42 21.44 -9.03
CA PHE A 341 21.89 22.07 -7.81
C PHE A 341 20.42 21.69 -7.56
N ALA A 342 19.61 21.52 -8.61
CA ALA A 342 18.26 21.00 -8.46
C ALA A 342 18.23 19.57 -7.89
N ALA A 343 19.17 18.72 -8.29
CA ALA A 343 19.33 17.38 -7.71
C ALA A 343 19.80 17.47 -6.25
N LEU A 344 20.85 18.25 -5.96
CA LEU A 344 21.37 18.40 -4.60
C LEU A 344 20.30 18.93 -3.63
N ASP A 345 19.52 19.94 -4.03
CA ASP A 345 18.43 20.48 -3.21
C ASP A 345 17.32 19.45 -2.98
N ARG A 346 16.93 18.70 -4.02
CA ARG A 346 15.92 17.64 -3.92
C ARG A 346 16.35 16.56 -2.93
N TYR A 347 17.57 16.06 -3.05
CA TYR A 347 18.09 15.01 -2.17
C TYR A 347 18.45 15.53 -0.78
N ALA A 348 18.78 16.81 -0.62
CA ALA A 348 18.92 17.44 0.69
C ALA A 348 17.57 17.55 1.41
N LEU A 349 16.49 17.86 0.70
CA LEU A 349 15.13 17.85 1.26
C LEU A 349 14.69 16.44 1.65
N PHE A 350 14.94 15.44 0.79
CA PHE A 350 14.68 14.04 1.15
C PHE A 350 15.52 13.58 2.34
N ALA A 351 16.80 13.96 2.38
CA ALA A 351 17.68 13.63 3.49
C ALA A 351 17.22 14.31 4.78
N ALA A 352 16.80 15.58 4.74
CA ALA A 352 16.23 16.27 5.89
C ALA A 352 14.97 15.57 6.41
N LEU A 353 14.13 15.02 5.51
CA LEU A 353 12.97 14.21 5.89
C LEU A 353 13.38 12.85 6.49
N VAL A 354 14.43 12.23 5.98
CA VAL A 354 14.98 10.95 6.47
C VAL A 354 15.72 11.12 7.81
N THR A 355 16.36 12.27 8.05
CA THR A 355 17.03 12.61 9.30
C THR A 355 16.08 13.19 10.35
N GLN A 356 14.92 13.74 9.95
CA GLN A 356 13.91 14.27 10.88
C GLN A 356 12.95 13.24 11.49
N GLY A 357 12.90 11.98 11.06
CA GLY A 357 11.96 11.04 11.67
C GLY A 357 12.23 9.57 11.42
N ASP A 358 12.30 8.79 12.49
CA ASP A 358 11.98 7.36 12.56
C ASP A 358 12.97 6.34 11.98
N ALA A 359 13.64 6.58 10.85
CA ALA A 359 14.48 5.52 10.24
C ALA A 359 15.77 5.22 11.02
N GLY A 360 16.35 6.20 11.71
CA GLY A 360 17.59 6.04 12.49
C GLY A 360 17.37 5.28 13.80
N VAL A 361 16.29 5.60 14.53
CA VAL A 361 15.93 4.97 15.81
C VAL A 361 15.47 3.53 15.59
N VAL A 362 14.59 3.29 14.60
CA VAL A 362 14.14 1.93 14.27
C VAL A 362 15.30 1.08 13.75
N ARG A 363 16.28 1.67 13.04
CA ARG A 363 17.47 0.97 12.56
C ARG A 363 18.46 0.64 13.68
N SER A 364 18.81 1.59 14.56
CA SER A 364 19.72 1.31 15.69
C SER A 364 19.10 0.34 16.71
N VAL A 365 17.80 0.45 17.00
CA VAL A 365 17.07 -0.51 17.84
C VAL A 365 17.06 -1.91 17.21
N ARG A 366 16.99 -2.01 15.88
CA ARG A 366 17.00 -3.28 15.13
C ARG A 366 18.40 -3.88 14.96
N GLU A 367 19.44 -3.06 14.81
CA GLU A 367 20.81 -3.49 14.46
C GLU A 367 21.72 -3.64 15.69
N ASP A 368 21.54 -2.82 16.74
CA ASP A 368 22.50 -2.71 17.84
C ASP A 368 22.07 -3.45 19.13
N PHE A 369 20.78 -3.74 19.31
CA PHE A 369 20.25 -4.31 20.55
C PHE A 369 19.41 -5.56 20.30
N GLY A 370 19.88 -6.72 20.77
CA GLY A 370 19.07 -7.95 20.82
C GLY A 370 17.94 -7.87 21.86
N THR A 371 17.01 -8.83 21.85
CA THR A 371 15.83 -8.90 22.75
C THR A 371 16.20 -8.74 24.22
N ALA A 372 17.26 -9.39 24.70
CA ALA A 372 17.71 -9.28 26.08
C ALA A 372 18.25 -7.87 26.44
N GLY A 373 18.91 -7.21 25.49
CA GLY A 373 19.40 -5.85 25.64
C GLY A 373 18.25 -4.85 25.75
N LEU A 374 17.25 -4.98 24.88
CA LEU A 374 16.04 -4.16 24.92
C LEU A 374 15.23 -4.41 26.19
N ALA A 375 15.10 -5.67 26.64
CA ALA A 375 14.42 -5.99 27.90
C ALA A 375 15.09 -5.28 29.08
N ARG A 376 16.43 -5.30 29.15
CA ARG A 376 17.19 -4.61 30.20
C ARG A 376 16.98 -3.09 30.13
N LEU A 377 16.96 -2.50 28.93
CA LEU A 377 16.70 -1.08 28.76
C LEU A 377 15.30 -0.70 29.22
N VAL A 378 14.28 -1.47 28.82
CA VAL A 378 12.90 -1.28 29.26
C VAL A 378 12.77 -1.34 30.78
N GLN A 379 13.58 -2.16 31.47
CA GLN A 379 13.58 -2.26 32.93
C GLN A 379 14.26 -1.07 33.62
N GLN A 380 15.17 -0.37 32.95
CA GLN A 380 15.96 0.74 33.51
C GLN A 380 15.39 2.12 33.18
N LEU A 381 14.62 2.23 32.09
CA LEU A 381 14.02 3.48 31.64
C LEU A 381 12.74 3.83 32.43
N PRO A 382 12.39 5.13 32.54
CA PRO A 382 11.07 5.53 33.01
C PRO A 382 9.96 4.93 32.15
N ALA A 383 8.80 4.66 32.74
CA ALA A 383 7.70 3.92 32.10
C ALA A 383 7.33 4.46 30.70
N ARG A 384 7.25 5.78 30.51
CA ARG A 384 6.91 6.40 29.21
C ARG A 384 7.95 6.09 28.13
N HIS A 385 9.24 6.30 28.42
CA HIS A 385 10.32 6.02 27.48
C HIS A 385 10.45 4.51 27.21
N ALA A 386 10.28 3.69 28.25
CA ALA A 386 10.26 2.24 28.12
C ALA A 386 9.11 1.76 27.22
N ALA A 387 7.93 2.39 27.33
CA ALA A 387 6.77 2.06 26.52
C ALA A 387 6.92 2.48 25.06
N ILE A 388 7.49 3.66 24.80
CA ILE A 388 7.86 4.11 23.46
C ILE A 388 8.90 3.17 22.85
N LEU A 389 9.97 2.85 23.58
CA LEU A 389 11.00 1.93 23.11
C LEU A 389 10.41 0.56 22.76
N PHE A 390 9.51 0.05 23.58
CA PHE A 390 8.79 -1.19 23.28
C PHE A 390 7.96 -1.07 22.00
N ALA A 391 7.22 0.03 21.80
CA ALA A 391 6.40 0.23 20.61
C ALA A 391 7.22 0.38 19.32
N LEU A 392 8.41 0.99 19.41
CA LEU A 392 9.33 1.16 18.27
C LEU A 392 10.17 -0.09 17.97
N ALA A 393 10.22 -1.06 18.87
CA ALA A 393 10.95 -2.30 18.64
C ALA A 393 10.35 -3.10 17.46
N PRO A 394 11.18 -3.86 16.71
CA PRO A 394 10.69 -4.76 15.68
C PRO A 394 9.60 -5.66 16.22
N LEU A 395 8.56 -5.91 15.42
CA LEU A 395 7.38 -6.63 15.88
C LEU A 395 7.73 -8.04 16.39
N GLU A 396 8.70 -8.71 15.78
CA GLU A 396 9.22 -10.00 16.26
C GLU A 396 9.76 -9.90 17.68
N THR A 397 10.59 -8.88 17.92
CA THR A 397 11.17 -8.59 19.22
C THR A 397 10.12 -8.20 20.26
N ARG A 398 9.05 -7.49 19.87
CA ARG A 398 7.94 -7.16 20.79
C ARG A 398 7.31 -8.42 21.40
N TYR A 399 7.02 -9.44 20.59
CA TYR A 399 6.43 -10.70 21.09
C TYR A 399 7.37 -11.45 22.04
N GLU A 400 8.68 -11.43 21.78
CA GLU A 400 9.66 -12.04 22.70
C GLU A 400 9.83 -11.24 23.98
N LEU A 401 9.89 -9.90 23.87
CA LEU A 401 10.01 -8.99 25.01
C LEU A 401 8.86 -9.16 25.99
N VAL A 402 7.62 -9.31 25.49
CA VAL A 402 6.44 -9.53 26.34
C VAL A 402 6.65 -10.71 27.28
N GLY A 403 7.33 -11.79 26.85
CA GLY A 403 7.67 -12.93 27.69
C GLY A 403 8.57 -12.59 28.89
N LEU A 404 9.43 -11.59 28.75
CA LEU A 404 10.44 -11.19 29.73
C LEU A 404 9.96 -10.10 30.71
N LEU A 405 8.85 -9.41 30.42
CA LEU A 405 8.32 -8.35 31.27
C LEU A 405 7.55 -8.91 32.47
N THR A 406 7.61 -8.23 33.62
CA THR A 406 6.70 -8.55 34.73
C THR A 406 5.28 -8.03 34.45
N GLU A 407 4.28 -8.52 35.19
CA GLU A 407 2.91 -7.99 35.10
C GLU A 407 2.87 -6.51 35.46
N ALA A 408 3.59 -6.09 36.50
CA ALA A 408 3.69 -4.68 36.90
C ALA A 408 4.28 -3.79 35.79
N GLN A 409 5.32 -4.25 35.10
CA GLN A 409 5.89 -3.55 33.94
C GLN A 409 4.90 -3.49 32.78
N THR A 410 4.26 -4.61 32.47
CA THR A 410 3.25 -4.68 31.39
C THR A 410 2.12 -3.68 31.63
N THR A 411 1.64 -3.57 32.87
CA THR A 411 0.63 -2.59 33.29
C THR A 411 1.14 -1.16 33.15
N ALA A 412 2.36 -0.86 33.63
CA ALA A 412 2.93 0.49 33.55
C ALA A 412 3.13 0.94 32.09
N LEU A 413 3.69 0.07 31.25
CA LEU A 413 3.89 0.35 29.83
C LEU A 413 2.56 0.56 29.10
N SER A 414 1.56 -0.30 29.37
CA SER A 414 0.23 -0.19 28.78
C SER A 414 -0.46 1.11 29.17
N ALA A 415 -0.35 1.55 30.43
CA ALA A 415 -0.90 2.81 30.88
C ALA A 415 -0.29 4.01 30.13
N GLU A 416 1.02 4.03 29.92
CA GLU A 416 1.70 5.11 29.20
C GLU A 416 1.41 5.12 27.69
N LEU A 417 1.18 3.95 27.08
CA LEU A 417 0.76 3.84 25.68
C LEU A 417 -0.70 4.28 25.47
N LEU A 418 -1.58 4.05 26.46
CA LEU A 418 -2.97 4.47 26.39
C LEU A 418 -3.15 6.00 26.47
N ARG A 419 -2.18 6.71 27.03
CA ARG A 419 -2.22 8.18 27.15
C ARG A 419 -2.06 8.91 25.82
N SER A 420 -1.20 8.43 24.92
CA SER A 420 -0.91 9.09 23.64
C SER A 420 -0.23 8.12 22.67
N ASN A 421 -0.64 8.19 21.40
CA ASN A 421 0.01 7.52 20.27
C ASN A 421 1.00 8.45 19.51
N ARG A 422 1.35 9.60 20.12
CA ARG A 422 2.26 10.59 19.56
C ARG A 422 3.57 10.61 20.32
N LEU A 423 4.66 10.71 19.56
CA LEU A 423 6.02 10.85 20.06
C LEU A 423 6.47 12.30 19.89
N GLY A 424 6.75 12.97 21.00
CA GLY A 424 7.26 14.34 21.01
C GLY A 424 8.73 14.42 20.56
N PRO A 425 9.18 15.59 20.05
CA PRO A 425 10.57 15.78 19.63
C PRO A 425 11.56 15.62 20.81
N GLU A 426 11.17 16.05 22.01
CA GLU A 426 12.00 15.88 23.19
C GLU A 426 12.08 14.43 23.65
N GLU A 427 10.96 13.68 23.64
CA GLU A 427 10.94 12.24 23.97
C GLU A 427 11.84 11.46 23.01
N THR A 428 11.90 11.89 21.74
CA THR A 428 12.79 11.31 20.72
C THR A 428 14.25 11.58 21.07
N ALA A 429 14.60 12.83 21.41
CA ALA A 429 15.97 13.20 21.79
C ALA A 429 16.43 12.48 23.07
N ASP A 430 15.55 12.41 24.06
CA ASP A 430 15.74 11.71 25.33
C ASP A 430 16.02 10.21 25.10
N LEU A 431 15.18 9.55 24.29
CA LEU A 431 15.35 8.14 23.95
C LEU A 431 16.66 7.89 23.19
N PHE A 432 17.03 8.78 22.26
CA PHE A 432 18.26 8.65 21.50
C PHE A 432 19.50 8.78 22.38
N ALA A 433 19.51 9.74 23.31
CA ALA A 433 20.58 9.90 24.27
C ALA A 433 20.75 8.64 25.15
N ALA A 434 19.63 8.04 25.57
CA ALA A 434 19.64 6.81 26.34
C ALA A 434 20.15 5.60 25.54
N LEU A 435 19.71 5.44 24.29
CA LEU A 435 20.18 4.38 23.40
C LEU A 435 21.69 4.51 23.12
N GLN A 436 22.19 5.72 22.86
CA GLN A 436 23.61 5.93 22.65
C GLN A 436 24.45 5.65 23.91
N ALA A 437 23.98 6.08 25.08
CA ALA A 437 24.66 5.77 26.34
C ALA A 437 24.72 4.26 26.58
N ALA A 438 23.60 3.56 26.33
CA ALA A 438 23.54 2.10 26.41
C ALA A 438 24.50 1.41 25.43
N GLN A 439 24.59 1.90 24.19
CA GLN A 439 25.50 1.36 23.17
C GLN A 439 26.97 1.52 23.56
N ARG A 440 27.31 2.63 24.22
CA ARG A 440 28.66 2.91 24.74
C ARG A 440 28.98 2.21 26.05
N GLY A 441 28.00 1.56 26.68
CA GLY A 441 28.13 0.97 28.02
C GLY A 441 28.17 1.99 29.15
N ASP A 442 27.78 3.24 28.88
CA ASP A 442 27.74 4.34 29.84
C ASP A 442 26.51 4.20 30.77
N THR A 443 26.51 4.92 31.89
CA THR A 443 25.28 5.03 32.71
C THR A 443 24.23 5.82 31.95
N LEU A 444 22.98 5.33 31.96
CA LEU A 444 21.87 6.00 31.30
C LEU A 444 21.71 7.45 31.82
N PRO A 445 21.45 8.42 30.94
CA PRO A 445 21.20 9.79 31.36
C PRO A 445 19.96 9.85 32.26
N PRO A 446 19.90 10.79 33.22
CA PRO A 446 18.71 10.99 34.03
C PRO A 446 17.57 11.48 33.13
N LEU A 447 16.65 10.57 32.81
CA LEU A 447 15.47 10.90 32.02
C LEU A 447 14.33 11.38 32.92
N PRO A 448 13.57 12.41 32.52
CA PRO A 448 12.45 12.89 33.30
C PRO A 448 11.34 11.84 33.37
N ALA A 449 10.86 11.55 34.58
CA ALA A 449 9.56 10.91 34.77
C ALA A 449 8.47 11.97 34.48
N ARG A 450 8.14 12.15 33.19
CA ARG A 450 7.20 13.20 32.77
C ARG A 450 5.81 12.93 33.34
N ALA A 451 5.22 13.94 33.99
CA ALA A 451 3.84 13.89 34.48
C ALA A 451 2.82 14.20 33.36
N GLU A 452 3.23 14.96 32.34
CA GLU A 452 2.38 15.37 31.22
C GLU A 452 2.89 14.71 29.93
N VAL A 453 2.07 13.81 29.38
CA VAL A 453 2.30 13.20 28.07
C VAL A 453 1.71 14.12 27.01
N ALA A 454 2.52 14.61 26.08
CA ALA A 454 2.06 15.47 25.02
C ALA A 454 1.32 14.66 23.93
N ASP A 455 0.19 15.17 23.44
CA ASP A 455 -0.58 14.58 22.33
C ASP A 455 -0.20 15.20 20.97
N HIS A 456 1.08 15.56 20.81
CA HIS A 456 1.60 16.15 19.59
C HIS A 456 2.90 15.47 19.15
N GLY A 457 3.13 15.38 17.83
CA GLY A 457 4.34 14.82 17.26
C GLY A 457 4.09 13.63 16.32
N ALA A 458 5.13 12.82 16.09
CA ALA A 458 5.09 11.72 15.15
C ALA A 458 4.14 10.60 15.64
N PRO A 459 3.23 10.09 14.80
CA PRO A 459 2.43 8.94 15.18
C PRO A 459 3.29 7.68 15.25
N PHE A 460 3.10 6.86 16.26
CA PHE A 460 3.69 5.52 16.34
C PHE A 460 2.60 4.46 16.60
N ASP A 461 2.92 3.19 16.34
CA ASP A 461 1.98 2.07 16.48
C ASP A 461 1.76 1.67 17.94
N SER A 462 1.08 2.53 18.71
CA SER A 462 0.62 2.20 20.05
C SER A 462 -0.40 1.07 20.05
N THR A 463 -1.22 0.95 18.99
CA THR A 463 -2.29 -0.06 18.91
C THR A 463 -1.77 -1.48 18.80
N GLY A 464 -0.77 -1.72 17.94
CA GLY A 464 -0.11 -3.00 17.82
C GLY A 464 0.68 -3.32 19.08
N ALA A 465 1.41 -2.34 19.65
CA ALA A 465 2.10 -2.51 20.92
C ALA A 465 1.15 -2.93 22.05
N LEU A 466 0.02 -2.23 22.22
CA LEU A 466 -1.00 -2.58 23.21
C LEU A 466 -1.65 -3.94 22.93
N SER A 467 -1.91 -4.27 21.66
CA SER A 467 -2.45 -5.58 21.27
C SER A 467 -1.49 -6.74 21.61
N THR A 468 -0.18 -6.47 21.72
CA THR A 468 0.81 -7.47 22.18
C THR A 468 0.97 -7.54 23.70
N LEU A 469 0.83 -6.41 24.41
CA LEU A 469 1.00 -6.35 25.87
C LEU A 469 -0.24 -6.83 26.64
N LEU A 470 -1.41 -6.34 26.25
CA LEU A 470 -2.65 -6.54 26.99
C LEU A 470 -3.04 -8.02 27.18
N PRO A 471 -2.81 -8.95 26.23
CA PRO A 471 -3.13 -10.37 26.45
C PRO A 471 -2.47 -10.99 27.69
N LYS A 472 -1.30 -10.48 28.11
CA LYS A 472 -0.60 -10.94 29.32
C LYS A 472 -1.28 -10.54 30.63
N LEU A 473 -2.13 -9.50 30.58
CA LEU A 473 -2.86 -9.01 31.74
C LEU A 473 -4.19 -9.75 31.91
N SER A 474 -4.62 -9.95 33.15
CA SER A 474 -5.95 -10.49 33.42
C SER A 474 -7.07 -9.59 32.86
N PRO A 475 -8.25 -10.13 32.51
CA PRO A 475 -9.38 -9.32 32.04
C PRO A 475 -9.74 -8.17 32.99
N LEU A 476 -9.67 -8.42 34.31
CA LEU A 476 -9.92 -7.42 35.34
C LEU A 476 -8.86 -6.29 35.31
N ALA A 477 -7.58 -6.64 35.22
CA ALA A 477 -6.50 -5.64 35.14
C ALA A 477 -6.62 -4.78 33.88
N ARG A 478 -6.99 -5.38 32.74
CA ARG A 478 -7.26 -4.64 31.49
C ARG A 478 -8.43 -3.68 31.66
N ALA A 479 -9.55 -4.13 32.23
CA ALA A 479 -10.73 -3.29 32.44
C ALA A 479 -10.38 -2.07 33.32
N THR A 480 -9.63 -2.27 34.41
CA THR A 480 -9.15 -1.18 35.26
C THR A 480 -8.26 -0.19 34.49
N LEU A 481 -7.31 -0.69 33.68
CA LEU A 481 -6.45 0.16 32.85
C LEU A 481 -7.25 1.04 31.87
N PHE A 482 -8.24 0.48 31.18
CA PHE A 482 -9.07 1.24 30.26
C PHE A 482 -9.97 2.25 30.98
N GLN A 483 -10.51 1.89 32.15
CA GLN A 483 -11.28 2.82 32.98
C GLN A 483 -10.41 3.98 33.47
N ASP A 484 -9.18 3.71 33.92
CA ASP A 484 -8.25 4.74 34.37
C ASP A 484 -7.85 5.66 33.21
N ALA A 485 -7.56 5.10 32.02
CA ALA A 485 -7.29 5.87 30.81
C ALA A 485 -8.48 6.74 30.39
N GLN A 486 -9.70 6.20 30.46
CA GLN A 486 -10.93 6.95 30.16
C GLN A 486 -11.14 8.11 31.14
N ARG A 487 -10.88 7.91 32.45
CA ARG A 487 -10.94 8.98 33.46
C ARG A 487 -9.89 10.07 33.20
N ALA A 488 -8.68 9.68 32.78
CA ALA A 488 -7.63 10.63 32.44
C ALA A 488 -7.94 11.46 31.18
N LEU A 489 -8.71 10.93 30.24
CA LEU A 489 -9.05 11.55 28.96
C LEU A 489 -10.47 12.15 28.93
N ASN A 490 -10.90 12.75 30.04
CA ASN A 490 -12.20 13.43 30.18
C ASN A 490 -13.44 12.56 29.85
N GLY A 491 -13.35 11.24 30.04
CA GLY A 491 -14.48 10.32 29.91
C GLY A 491 -14.64 9.66 28.54
N SER A 492 -13.80 9.96 27.54
CA SER A 492 -13.85 9.33 26.22
C SER A 492 -12.48 8.86 25.74
N LEU A 493 -12.42 7.65 25.18
CA LEU A 493 -11.20 7.12 24.57
C LEU A 493 -11.05 7.66 23.13
N PRO A 494 -9.82 8.03 22.71
CA PRO A 494 -9.54 8.46 21.34
C PRO A 494 -9.87 7.39 20.29
N ALA A 495 -10.18 7.81 19.06
CA ALA A 495 -10.56 6.91 17.98
C ALA A 495 -9.50 5.85 17.65
N TRP A 496 -8.20 6.18 17.77
CA TRP A 496 -7.12 5.24 17.48
C TRP A 496 -7.12 4.01 18.42
N VAL A 497 -7.67 4.12 19.62
CA VAL A 497 -7.78 3.02 20.60
C VAL A 497 -8.63 1.87 20.06
N GLN A 498 -9.52 2.13 19.10
CA GLN A 498 -10.35 1.11 18.45
C GLN A 498 -9.53 0.10 17.63
N GLY A 499 -8.28 0.43 17.29
CA GLY A 499 -7.35 -0.49 16.62
C GLY A 499 -6.70 -1.52 17.55
N ILE A 500 -6.95 -1.44 18.86
CA ILE A 500 -6.48 -2.44 19.83
C ILE A 500 -7.35 -3.68 19.73
N LEU A 501 -6.70 -4.84 19.61
CA LEU A 501 -7.36 -6.13 19.58
C LEU A 501 -6.68 -7.10 20.54
N THR A 502 -7.47 -7.70 21.42
CA THR A 502 -7.04 -8.87 22.22
C THR A 502 -7.90 -10.09 21.86
N PRO A 503 -7.37 -11.32 22.00
CA PRO A 503 -8.11 -12.54 21.67
C PRO A 503 -9.45 -12.64 22.40
N ASP A 504 -9.50 -12.23 23.66
CA ASP A 504 -10.70 -12.32 24.49
C ASP A 504 -11.82 -11.37 24.04
N MET A 505 -11.48 -10.24 23.39
CA MET A 505 -12.48 -9.31 22.86
C MET A 505 -13.30 -9.94 21.73
N LEU A 506 -12.69 -10.82 20.93
CA LEU A 506 -13.39 -11.53 19.86
C LEU A 506 -14.47 -12.46 20.41
N LEU A 507 -14.25 -13.02 21.61
CA LEU A 507 -15.18 -13.94 22.26
C LEU A 507 -16.41 -13.24 22.86
N VAL A 508 -16.46 -11.91 22.83
CA VAL A 508 -17.64 -11.12 23.22
C VAL A 508 -18.68 -11.08 22.08
N LEU A 509 -18.27 -11.39 20.85
CA LEU A 509 -19.19 -11.51 19.72
C LEU A 509 -20.02 -12.79 19.83
N GLU A 510 -21.24 -12.74 19.29
CA GLU A 510 -22.04 -13.94 19.06
C GLU A 510 -21.27 -14.95 18.19
N PRO A 511 -21.43 -16.27 18.41
CA PRO A 511 -20.66 -17.30 17.70
C PRO A 511 -20.73 -17.17 16.17
N GLU A 512 -21.92 -16.82 15.65
CA GLU A 512 -22.14 -16.60 14.21
C GLU A 512 -21.36 -15.37 13.70
N ALA A 513 -21.42 -14.25 14.42
CA ALA A 513 -20.70 -13.03 14.05
C ALA A 513 -19.18 -13.20 14.16
N LEU A 514 -18.70 -14.00 15.12
CA LEU A 514 -17.31 -14.39 15.25
C LEU A 514 -16.87 -15.29 14.08
N ALA A 515 -17.66 -16.31 13.73
CA ALA A 515 -17.37 -17.17 12.59
C ALA A 515 -17.30 -16.36 11.27
N ASP A 516 -18.26 -15.47 11.04
CA ASP A 516 -18.27 -14.56 9.88
C ASP A 516 -17.05 -13.65 9.85
N LEU A 517 -16.66 -13.10 11.01
CA LEU A 517 -15.46 -12.28 11.13
C LEU A 517 -14.20 -13.08 10.76
N LEU A 518 -14.04 -14.30 11.29
CA LEU A 518 -12.89 -15.14 11.00
C LEU A 518 -12.83 -15.52 9.52
N LEU A 519 -13.98 -15.77 8.87
CA LEU A 519 -14.06 -16.05 7.44
C LEU A 519 -13.72 -14.82 6.56
N SER A 520 -13.88 -13.61 7.07
CA SER A 520 -13.56 -12.37 6.35
C SER A 520 -12.06 -12.05 6.27
N VAL A 521 -11.23 -12.76 7.04
CA VAL A 521 -9.78 -12.54 7.10
C VAL A 521 -9.06 -13.56 6.22
N GLU A 522 -8.04 -13.10 5.50
CA GLU A 522 -7.17 -13.96 4.70
C GLU A 522 -6.56 -15.09 5.55
N VAL A 523 -6.69 -16.33 5.07
CA VAL A 523 -6.33 -17.54 5.83
C VAL A 523 -4.88 -17.53 6.29
N GLU A 524 -3.94 -17.11 5.44
CA GLU A 524 -2.51 -17.04 5.78
C GLU A 524 -2.25 -16.03 6.90
N ALA A 525 -2.88 -14.85 6.83
CA ALA A 525 -2.75 -13.81 7.83
C ALA A 525 -3.40 -14.20 9.16
N LEU A 526 -4.57 -14.87 9.10
CA LEU A 526 -5.26 -15.41 10.26
C LEU A 526 -4.47 -16.54 10.93
N ALA A 527 -3.92 -17.46 10.15
CA ALA A 527 -3.08 -18.54 10.64
C ALA A 527 -1.79 -17.99 11.28
N ALA A 528 -1.16 -17.00 10.65
CA ALA A 528 0.01 -16.32 11.19
C ALA A 528 -0.29 -15.66 12.53
N TRP A 529 -1.38 -14.90 12.63
CA TRP A 529 -1.81 -14.28 13.88
C TRP A 529 -2.13 -15.31 14.96
N ALA A 530 -2.91 -16.34 14.63
CA ALA A 530 -3.28 -17.41 15.55
C ALA A 530 -2.08 -18.20 16.07
N SER A 531 -1.01 -18.32 15.27
CA SER A 531 0.23 -19.00 15.67
C SER A 531 1.05 -18.25 16.72
N LEU A 532 0.77 -16.95 16.93
CA LEU A 532 1.43 -16.13 17.96
C LEU A 532 0.64 -16.06 19.27
N LEU A 533 -0.55 -16.66 19.32
CA LEU A 533 -1.37 -16.70 20.52
C LEU A 533 -0.96 -17.85 21.43
N ASP A 534 -1.22 -17.68 22.73
CA ASP A 534 -1.16 -18.78 23.69
C ASP A 534 -2.12 -19.91 23.30
N GLY A 535 -1.77 -21.16 23.62
CA GLY A 535 -2.52 -22.35 23.21
C GLY A 535 -3.99 -22.30 23.57
N ASP A 536 -4.32 -21.83 24.78
CA ASP A 536 -5.70 -21.69 25.25
C ASP A 536 -6.47 -20.61 24.48
N ALA A 537 -5.85 -19.45 24.25
CA ALA A 537 -6.46 -18.35 23.50
C ALA A 537 -6.70 -18.75 22.04
N ARG A 538 -5.71 -19.42 21.42
CA ARG A 538 -5.84 -19.99 20.07
C ARG A 538 -6.99 -20.99 20.00
N ALA A 539 -7.07 -21.92 20.94
CA ALA A 539 -8.11 -22.95 20.95
C ALA A 539 -9.52 -22.34 21.06
N ARG A 540 -9.70 -21.31 21.89
CA ARG A 540 -11.00 -20.62 22.03
C ARG A 540 -11.40 -19.87 20.77
N VAL A 541 -10.50 -19.08 20.20
CA VAL A 541 -10.82 -18.25 19.02
C VAL A 541 -10.98 -19.11 17.77
N ILE A 542 -10.04 -20.01 17.49
CA ILE A 542 -10.11 -20.89 16.31
C ILE A 542 -11.17 -21.98 16.48
N GLY A 543 -11.49 -22.37 17.71
CA GLY A 543 -12.58 -23.31 18.00
C GLY A 543 -13.96 -22.80 17.56
N ALA A 544 -14.15 -21.48 17.49
CA ALA A 544 -15.38 -20.86 17.00
C ALA A 544 -15.46 -20.78 15.46
N ALA A 545 -14.36 -21.06 14.74
CA ALA A 545 -14.36 -21.06 13.29
C ALA A 545 -15.07 -22.32 12.72
N PRO A 546 -15.68 -22.21 11.52
CA PRO A 546 -16.20 -23.37 10.80
C PRO A 546 -15.10 -24.40 10.51
N GLU A 547 -15.49 -25.68 10.43
CA GLU A 547 -14.56 -26.79 10.23
C GLU A 547 -13.65 -26.64 9.01
N SER A 548 -14.19 -26.12 7.90
CA SER A 548 -13.40 -25.85 6.69
C SER A 548 -12.27 -24.86 6.94
N LEU A 549 -12.56 -23.74 7.62
CA LEU A 549 -11.58 -22.71 7.95
C LEU A 549 -10.53 -23.24 8.94
N ARG A 550 -10.95 -24.02 9.95
CA ARG A 550 -10.00 -24.65 10.89
C ARG A 550 -8.97 -25.52 10.17
N ARG A 551 -9.43 -26.37 9.25
CA ARG A 551 -8.54 -27.21 8.43
C ARG A 551 -7.62 -26.37 7.54
N SER A 552 -8.12 -25.29 6.95
CA SER A 552 -7.28 -24.39 6.15
C SER A 552 -6.22 -23.70 6.99
N ILE A 553 -6.54 -23.27 8.22
CA ILE A 553 -5.58 -22.69 9.16
C ILE A 553 -4.53 -23.73 9.58
N GLU A 554 -4.94 -24.97 9.85
CA GLU A 554 -4.02 -26.06 10.18
C GLU A 554 -3.11 -26.45 9.01
N ALA A 555 -3.59 -26.34 7.78
CA ALA A 555 -2.81 -26.60 6.57
C ALA A 555 -1.68 -25.56 6.37
N VAL A 556 -1.87 -24.32 6.84
CA VAL A 556 -0.81 -23.30 6.92
C VAL A 556 0.12 -23.62 8.09
N SER A 557 0.97 -24.63 7.88
CA SER A 557 1.83 -25.21 8.91
C SER A 557 3.24 -24.63 8.95
N VAL A 558 3.69 -23.97 7.88
CA VAL A 558 5.06 -23.45 7.77
C VAL A 558 5.07 -22.07 7.13
N PHE A 559 5.63 -21.11 7.85
CA PHE A 559 5.94 -19.78 7.29
C PHE A 559 7.39 -19.77 6.77
N PRO A 560 7.69 -19.11 5.65
CA PRO A 560 9.03 -19.14 5.05
C PRO A 560 10.13 -18.62 5.98
N ASN A 561 9.82 -17.62 6.80
CA ASN A 561 10.68 -17.13 7.87
C ASN A 561 9.86 -16.42 8.96
N ARG A 562 10.48 -16.22 10.13
CA ARG A 562 9.83 -15.60 11.30
C ARG A 562 9.40 -14.15 11.06
N ALA A 563 10.20 -13.36 10.33
CA ALA A 563 9.86 -11.99 10.00
C ALA A 563 8.58 -11.90 9.13
N GLN A 564 8.45 -12.77 8.14
CA GLN A 564 7.27 -12.86 7.27
C GLN A 564 6.04 -13.36 8.04
N GLN A 565 6.19 -14.36 8.91
CA GLN A 565 5.13 -14.80 9.82
C GLN A 565 4.59 -13.62 10.65
N VAL A 566 5.49 -12.83 11.22
CA VAL A 566 5.12 -11.71 12.08
C VAL A 566 4.45 -10.57 11.30
N LEU A 567 4.89 -10.29 10.06
CA LEU A 567 4.22 -9.33 9.17
C LEU A 567 2.81 -9.78 8.79
N LEU A 568 2.65 -11.06 8.42
CA LEU A 568 1.34 -11.65 8.13
C LEU A 568 0.43 -11.63 9.36
N ALA A 569 0.98 -11.88 10.55
CA ALA A 569 0.26 -11.83 11.81
C ALA A 569 -0.26 -10.42 12.12
N ASP A 570 0.53 -9.37 11.87
CA ASP A 570 0.04 -7.99 12.05
C ASP A 570 -1.05 -7.63 11.06
N ARG A 571 -0.90 -8.04 9.79
CA ARG A 571 -1.95 -7.87 8.78
C ARG A 571 -3.25 -8.56 9.21
N GLY A 572 -3.15 -9.79 9.75
CA GLY A 572 -4.28 -10.54 10.29
C GLY A 572 -4.93 -9.82 11.47
N ARG A 573 -4.12 -9.35 12.43
CA ARG A 573 -4.59 -8.55 13.58
C ARG A 573 -5.33 -7.29 13.14
N GLN A 574 -4.78 -6.52 12.21
CA GLN A 574 -5.41 -5.29 11.70
C GLN A 574 -6.74 -5.59 10.99
N ALA A 575 -6.80 -6.65 10.19
CA ALA A 575 -8.03 -7.10 9.54
C ALA A 575 -9.09 -7.51 10.57
N LEU A 576 -8.71 -8.31 11.57
CA LEU A 576 -9.58 -8.71 12.68
C LEU A 576 -10.06 -7.51 13.48
N ALA A 577 -9.21 -6.53 13.79
CA ALA A 577 -9.58 -5.33 14.53
C ALA A 577 -10.64 -4.51 13.76
N ARG A 578 -10.42 -4.29 12.46
CA ARG A 578 -11.39 -3.58 11.60
C ARG A 578 -12.72 -4.33 11.49
N GLY A 579 -12.66 -5.64 11.25
CA GLY A 579 -13.86 -6.46 11.15
C GLY A 579 -14.61 -6.55 12.49
N PHE A 580 -13.90 -6.61 13.62
CA PHE A 580 -14.48 -6.56 14.95
C PHE A 580 -15.27 -5.26 15.19
N GLN A 581 -14.69 -4.10 14.83
CA GLN A 581 -15.43 -2.82 14.92
C GLN A 581 -16.67 -2.81 14.03
N ALA A 582 -16.60 -3.38 12.82
CA ALA A 582 -17.76 -3.49 11.94
C ALA A 582 -18.88 -4.36 12.55
N GLN A 583 -18.53 -5.46 13.22
CA GLN A 583 -19.51 -6.30 13.91
C GLN A 583 -20.12 -5.60 15.13
N LEU A 584 -19.32 -4.87 15.93
CA LEU A 584 -19.83 -4.06 17.02
C LEU A 584 -20.80 -2.97 16.53
N ALA A 585 -20.49 -2.31 15.42
CA ALA A 585 -21.34 -1.30 14.81
C ALA A 585 -22.68 -1.91 14.35
N ARG A 586 -22.68 -3.10 13.74
CA ARG A 586 -23.89 -3.85 13.36
C ARG A 586 -24.74 -4.19 14.59
N ALA A 587 -24.10 -4.63 15.67
CA ALA A 587 -24.74 -4.91 16.95
C ALA A 587 -25.14 -3.65 17.74
N ARG A 588 -24.86 -2.43 17.23
CA ARG A 588 -25.07 -1.14 17.92
C ARG A 588 -24.41 -1.07 19.30
N ARG A 589 -23.28 -1.75 19.45
CA ARG A 589 -22.57 -1.86 20.72
C ARG A 589 -21.32 -0.97 20.73
N PRO A 590 -21.16 -0.10 21.74
CA PRO A 590 -19.98 0.75 21.79
C PRO A 590 -18.75 -0.05 22.21
N PHE A 591 -17.59 0.28 21.64
CA PHE A 591 -16.31 -0.35 21.97
C PHE A 591 -15.99 -0.28 23.47
N ALA A 592 -16.33 0.84 24.12
CA ALA A 592 -16.14 1.02 25.57
C ALA A 592 -16.89 -0.03 26.42
N ALA A 593 -18.05 -0.52 25.98
CA ALA A 593 -18.80 -1.56 26.68
C ALA A 593 -18.05 -2.91 26.66
N VAL A 594 -17.39 -3.22 25.55
CA VAL A 594 -16.54 -4.43 25.45
C VAL A 594 -15.34 -4.32 26.40
N LEU A 595 -14.72 -3.14 26.46
CA LEU A 595 -13.58 -2.90 27.36
C LEU A 595 -13.96 -2.96 28.84
N ALA A 596 -15.20 -2.61 29.18
CA ALA A 596 -15.75 -2.72 30.53
C ALA A 596 -16.08 -4.18 30.95
N GLY A 597 -15.94 -5.14 30.03
CA GLY A 597 -16.23 -6.56 30.31
C GLY A 597 -17.72 -6.87 30.40
N GLU A 598 -18.58 -5.99 29.87
CA GLU A 598 -19.99 -6.33 29.69
C GLU A 598 -20.05 -7.52 28.71
N THR A 599 -20.80 -8.57 29.02
CA THR A 599 -21.07 -9.65 28.06
C THR A 599 -22.27 -9.26 27.18
N ALA A 600 -22.41 -9.90 26.02
CA ALA A 600 -23.55 -9.71 25.12
C ALA A 600 -24.89 -10.07 25.82
#